data_AF-A0A7S3X1Q1-F1
#
_entry.id   AF-A0A7S3X1Q1-F1
#
_cell.length_a   1.000
_cell.length_b   1.000
_cell.length_c   1.000
_cell.angle_alpha   90.00
_cell.angle_beta   90.00
_cell.angle_gamma   90.00
#
_symmetry.space_group_name_H-M   'P 1'
#
loop_
_entity.id
_entity.type
_entity.pdbx_description
1 polymer ?
#
loop_
_entity_poly.entity_id
_entity_poly.type
_entity_poly.pdbx_seq_one_letter_code
_entity_poly.pdbx_strand_id
1 'polypeptide(L)'
;TYVATLVLPTFDLAVKQVKALPLPPLGLQAFESFLRLTPFHCMLIAVLITYSCHIAGVFFTLLGSGGYDNVDGRGYAKKFQEKGGFAAKVSSCATAAHYNGFETFIVFAAGVLSCTVTKANAVAVTKLSQSFVILRVLFSAIYIVQPFFGPLAQLVSLGRSVAWMGSISIACFLLALAAEKASL
;
A
#
# COMPACT_ATOMS: atom_id res chain seq x y z
N THR A 1 -9.95 -5.08 -23.34
CA THR A 1 -10.55 -5.36 -22.02
C THR A 1 -11.02 -4.08 -21.34
N TYR A 2 -12.09 -4.14 -20.55
CA TYR A 2 -12.64 -3.05 -19.73
C TYR A 2 -11.59 -2.32 -18.86
N VAL A 3 -10.57 -3.06 -18.40
CA VAL A 3 -9.42 -2.52 -17.65
C VAL A 3 -8.62 -1.51 -18.47
N ALA A 4 -8.37 -1.79 -19.75
CA ALA A 4 -7.62 -0.89 -20.62
C ALA A 4 -8.40 0.41 -20.93
N THR A 5 -9.73 0.33 -21.01
CA THR A 5 -10.59 1.48 -21.35
C THR A 5 -10.84 2.42 -20.19
N LEU A 6 -10.86 1.93 -18.95
CA LEU A 6 -11.14 2.78 -17.78
C LEU A 6 -9.84 3.19 -17.05
N VAL A 7 -8.93 2.23 -16.80
CA VAL A 7 -7.80 2.46 -15.89
C VAL A 7 -6.70 3.28 -16.56
N LEU A 8 -6.38 3.01 -17.82
CA LEU A 8 -5.29 3.70 -18.51
C LEU A 8 -5.57 5.20 -18.64
N PRO A 9 -6.76 5.64 -19.11
CA PRO A 9 -7.05 7.06 -19.24
C PRO A 9 -7.09 7.80 -17.90
N THR A 10 -7.63 7.17 -16.84
CA THR A 10 -7.65 7.78 -15.51
C THR A 10 -6.24 7.94 -14.95
N PHE A 11 -5.36 6.95 -15.12
CA PHE A 11 -3.96 7.06 -14.72
C PHE A 11 -3.23 8.17 -15.49
N ASP A 12 -3.42 8.24 -16.82
CA ASP A 12 -2.80 9.26 -17.66
C ASP A 12 -3.28 10.67 -17.30
N LEU A 13 -4.57 10.81 -16.99
CA LEU A 13 -5.13 12.06 -16.49
C LEU A 13 -4.50 12.46 -15.14
N ALA A 14 -4.37 11.52 -14.20
CA ALA A 14 -3.74 11.77 -12.91
C ALA A 14 -2.27 12.19 -13.09
N VAL A 15 -1.51 11.52 -13.95
CA VAL A 15 -0.13 11.90 -14.27
C VAL A 15 -0.07 13.31 -14.83
N LYS A 16 -0.96 13.65 -15.78
CA LYS A 16 -1.04 14.99 -16.35
C LYS A 16 -1.33 16.05 -15.28
N GLN A 17 -2.26 15.76 -14.36
CA GLN A 17 -2.59 16.66 -13.25
C GLN A 17 -1.40 16.87 -12.31
N VAL A 18 -0.68 15.80 -11.94
CA VAL A 18 0.51 15.91 -11.08
C VAL A 18 1.61 16.72 -11.76
N LYS A 19 1.86 16.52 -13.05
CA LYS A 19 2.85 17.32 -13.81
C LYS A 19 2.48 18.79 -13.93
N ALA A 20 1.19 19.13 -13.83
CA ALA A 20 0.71 20.51 -13.85
C ALA A 20 0.83 21.22 -12.50
N LEU A 21 1.11 20.49 -11.41
CA LEU A 21 1.36 21.09 -10.10
C LEU A 21 2.71 21.81 -10.08
N PRO A 22 2.84 22.94 -9.36
CA PRO A 22 4.11 23.66 -9.20
C PRO A 22 5.03 22.94 -8.21
N LEU A 23 5.49 21.74 -8.57
CA LEU A 23 6.38 20.94 -7.73
C LEU A 23 7.81 21.50 -7.76
N PRO A 24 8.54 21.48 -6.63
CA PRO A 24 9.96 21.79 -6.62
C PRO A 24 10.74 20.77 -7.46
N PRO A 25 11.98 21.10 -7.93
CA PRO A 25 12.75 20.21 -8.80
C PRO A 25 12.93 18.79 -8.26
N LEU A 26 13.18 18.67 -6.95
CA LEU A 26 13.28 17.37 -6.28
C LEU A 26 11.96 16.57 -6.35
N GLY A 27 10.82 17.25 -6.20
CA GLY A 27 9.50 16.63 -6.30
C GLY A 27 9.21 16.11 -7.70
N LEU A 28 9.55 16.90 -8.73
CA LEU A 28 9.41 16.47 -10.12
C LEU A 28 10.33 15.29 -10.44
N GLN A 29 11.59 15.32 -9.98
CA GLN A 29 12.53 14.22 -10.17
C GLN A 29 12.06 12.93 -9.48
N ALA A 30 11.53 13.02 -8.27
CA ALA A 30 10.96 11.88 -7.55
C ALA A 30 9.76 11.30 -8.31
N PHE A 31 8.88 12.16 -8.83
CA PHE A 31 7.72 11.74 -9.61
C PHE A 31 8.12 11.05 -10.92
N GLU A 32 9.07 11.62 -11.69
CA GLU A 32 9.57 10.98 -12.91
C GLU A 32 10.28 9.65 -12.61
N SER A 33 10.99 9.56 -11.48
CA SER A 33 11.62 8.31 -11.03
C SER A 33 10.56 7.25 -10.69
N PHE A 34 9.46 7.66 -10.05
CA PHE A 34 8.32 6.80 -9.78
C PHE A 34 7.69 6.25 -11.08
N LEU A 35 7.52 7.09 -12.11
CA LEU A 35 6.95 6.67 -13.40
C LEU A 35 7.83 5.65 -14.15
N ARG A 36 9.12 5.55 -13.81
CA ARG A 36 10.06 4.56 -14.37
C ARG A 36 10.02 3.21 -13.65
N LEU A 37 9.29 3.09 -12.54
CA LEU A 37 9.21 1.84 -11.79
C LEU A 37 8.52 0.76 -12.63
N THR A 38 9.17 -0.39 -12.71
CA THR A 38 8.60 -1.59 -13.33
C THR A 38 7.69 -2.34 -12.34
N PRO A 39 6.84 -3.28 -12.80
CA PRO A 39 6.01 -4.10 -11.91
C PRO A 39 6.79 -4.80 -10.78
N PHE A 40 8.01 -5.25 -11.06
CA PHE A 40 8.88 -5.89 -10.06
C PHE A 40 9.42 -4.91 -9.01
N HIS A 41 9.76 -3.68 -9.42
CA HIS A 41 10.08 -2.64 -8.44
C HIS A 41 8.87 -2.35 -7.55
N CYS A 42 7.65 -2.31 -8.11
CA CYS A 42 6.43 -2.15 -7.34
C CYS A 42 6.19 -3.30 -6.35
N MET A 43 6.48 -4.56 -6.73
CA MET A 43 6.45 -5.70 -5.80
C MET A 43 7.43 -5.50 -4.63
N LEU A 44 8.68 -5.14 -4.91
CA LEU A 44 9.67 -4.88 -3.87
C LEU A 44 9.20 -3.75 -2.94
N ILE A 45 8.72 -2.64 -3.50
CA ILE A 45 8.22 -1.50 -2.72
C ILE A 45 7.02 -1.92 -1.85
N ALA A 46 6.10 -2.75 -2.35
CA ALA A 46 4.97 -3.24 -1.56
C ALA A 46 5.41 -4.08 -0.34
N VAL A 47 6.49 -4.87 -0.49
CA VAL A 47 7.12 -5.57 0.64
C VAL A 47 7.69 -4.57 1.63
N LEU A 48 8.45 -3.57 1.16
CA LEU A 48 9.06 -2.55 2.00
C LEU A 48 8.00 -1.75 2.79
N ILE A 49 6.89 -1.36 2.15
CA ILE A 49 5.75 -0.70 2.82
C ILE A 49 5.16 -1.61 3.91
N THR A 50 5.00 -2.89 3.61
CA THR A 50 4.44 -3.85 4.58
C THR A 50 5.34 -3.96 5.81
N TYR A 51 6.66 -4.08 5.63
CA TYR A 51 7.59 -4.14 6.76
C TYR A 51 7.78 -2.79 7.47
N SER A 52 7.64 -1.65 6.79
CA SER A 52 7.69 -0.35 7.45
C SER A 52 6.54 -0.18 8.46
N CYS A 53 5.37 -0.76 8.20
CA CYS A 53 4.28 -0.84 9.19
C CYS A 53 4.67 -1.66 10.43
N HIS A 54 5.37 -2.78 10.26
CA HIS A 54 5.87 -3.57 11.39
C HIS A 54 6.87 -2.76 12.23
N ILE A 55 7.83 -2.10 11.58
CA ILE A 55 8.82 -1.24 12.22
C ILE A 55 8.13 -0.13 13.01
N ALA A 56 7.11 0.51 12.42
CA ALA A 56 6.31 1.53 13.12
C ALA A 56 5.63 0.95 14.38
N GLY A 57 5.05 -0.25 14.30
CA GLY A 57 4.43 -0.92 15.45
C GLY A 57 5.42 -1.19 16.59
N VAL A 58 6.61 -1.70 16.27
CA VAL A 58 7.69 -1.93 17.25
C VAL A 58 8.16 -0.60 17.85
N PHE A 59 8.36 0.43 17.02
CA PHE A 59 8.78 1.75 17.45
C PHE A 59 7.81 2.39 18.47
N PHE A 60 6.50 2.40 18.16
CA PHE A 60 5.51 2.94 19.10
C PHE A 60 5.33 2.08 20.36
N THR A 61 5.59 0.78 20.28
CA THR A 61 5.63 -0.10 21.46
C THR A 61 6.80 0.27 22.36
N LEU A 62 8.01 0.39 21.81
CA LEU A 62 9.21 0.83 22.53
C LEU A 62 9.00 2.18 23.21
N LEU A 63 8.50 3.18 22.46
CA LEU A 63 8.24 4.51 22.98
C LEU A 63 7.25 4.53 24.15
N GLY A 64 6.19 3.73 24.08
CA GLY A 64 5.13 3.74 25.09
C GLY A 64 5.36 2.82 26.28
N SER A 65 6.22 1.82 26.17
CA SER A 65 6.46 0.82 27.23
C SER A 65 7.82 0.94 27.92
N GLY A 66 8.76 1.73 27.37
CA GLY A 66 10.09 1.93 27.93
C GLY A 66 11.06 0.76 27.69
N GLY A 67 10.66 -0.25 26.93
CA GLY A 67 11.47 -1.42 26.60
C GLY A 67 10.81 -2.30 25.53
N TYR A 68 11.46 -3.39 25.14
CA TYR A 68 10.85 -4.37 24.24
C TYR A 68 11.46 -5.75 24.51
N ASP A 69 10.61 -6.71 24.82
CA ASP A 69 11.03 -8.11 24.97
C ASP A 69 11.17 -8.74 23.58
N ASN A 70 12.39 -9.11 23.19
CA ASN A 70 12.66 -9.76 21.91
C ASN A 70 12.47 -11.28 21.96
N VAL A 71 12.29 -11.88 23.15
CA VAL A 71 12.04 -13.32 23.31
C VAL A 71 10.60 -13.64 22.92
N ASP A 72 9.63 -12.84 23.39
CA ASP A 72 8.22 -12.90 22.96
C ASP A 72 7.72 -11.51 22.50
N GLY A 73 8.32 -10.99 21.43
CA GLY A 73 7.99 -9.66 20.92
C GLY A 73 6.53 -9.47 20.49
N ARG A 74 5.90 -10.53 19.97
CA ARG A 74 4.48 -10.49 19.56
C ARG A 74 3.56 -10.48 20.79
N GLY A 75 3.80 -11.34 21.77
CA GLY A 75 3.04 -11.34 23.01
C GLY A 75 3.24 -10.05 23.80
N TYR A 76 4.47 -9.51 23.83
CA TYR A 76 4.77 -8.23 24.45
C TYR A 76 4.02 -7.07 23.80
N ALA A 77 4.08 -6.95 22.47
CA ALA A 77 3.36 -5.92 21.73
C ALA A 77 1.85 -6.01 21.96
N LYS A 78 1.28 -7.22 21.97
CA LYS A 78 -0.14 -7.44 22.26
C LYS A 78 -0.52 -6.97 23.66
N LYS A 79 0.22 -7.38 24.70
CA LYS A 79 0.00 -6.94 26.08
C LYS A 79 0.10 -5.41 26.21
N PHE A 80 1.04 -4.78 25.51
CA PHE A 80 1.13 -3.32 25.48
C PHE A 80 -0.08 -2.67 24.80
N GLN A 81 -0.53 -3.20 23.67
CA GLN A 81 -1.70 -2.69 22.93
C GLN A 81 -2.98 -2.77 23.78
N GLU A 82 -3.13 -3.82 24.58
CA GLU A 82 -4.27 -4.01 25.51
C GLU A 82 -4.31 -2.97 26.64
N LYS A 83 -3.16 -2.42 27.07
CA LYS A 83 -3.11 -1.36 28.09
C LYS A 83 -3.76 -0.05 27.63
N GLY A 84 -3.92 0.15 26.32
CA GLY A 84 -4.49 1.37 25.77
C GLY A 84 -3.56 2.59 25.87
N GLY A 85 -4.11 3.77 25.60
CA GLY A 85 -3.34 5.01 25.43
C GLY A 85 -2.93 5.27 23.98
N PHE A 86 -2.32 6.44 23.74
CA PHE A 86 -2.05 6.90 22.38
C PHE A 86 -1.05 6.01 21.62
N ALA A 87 0.13 5.76 22.20
CA ALA A 87 1.16 4.93 21.59
C ALA A 87 0.70 3.47 21.35
N ALA A 88 -0.09 2.91 22.28
CA ALA A 88 -0.71 1.59 22.13
C ALA A 88 -1.69 1.55 20.94
N LYS A 89 -2.51 2.58 20.75
CA LYS A 89 -3.42 2.70 19.59
C LYS A 89 -2.64 2.77 18.28
N VAL A 90 -1.58 3.56 18.21
CA VAL A 90 -0.74 3.66 17.00
C VAL A 90 -0.04 2.32 16.72
N SER A 91 0.51 1.66 17.74
CA SER A 91 1.11 0.33 17.63
C SER A 91 0.12 -0.73 17.12
N SER A 92 -1.11 -0.73 17.64
CA SER A 92 -2.20 -1.61 17.18
C SER A 92 -2.55 -1.34 15.71
N CYS A 93 -2.69 -0.07 15.33
CA CYS A 93 -2.96 0.33 13.95
C CYS A 93 -1.85 -0.09 12.98
N ALA A 94 -0.59 0.11 13.36
CA ALA A 94 0.57 -0.27 12.56
C ALA A 94 0.67 -1.81 12.40
N THR A 95 0.39 -2.55 13.46
CA THR A 95 0.32 -4.03 13.43
C THR A 95 -0.77 -4.53 12.49
N ALA A 96 -1.97 -3.93 12.55
CA ALA A 96 -3.06 -4.28 11.65
C ALA A 96 -2.74 -3.91 10.18
N ALA A 97 -2.11 -2.76 9.95
CA ALA A 97 -1.66 -2.34 8.62
C ALA A 97 -0.61 -3.30 8.04
N HIS A 98 0.28 -3.83 8.87
CA HIS A 98 1.28 -4.84 8.49
C HIS A 98 0.61 -6.15 8.03
N TYR A 99 -0.31 -6.70 8.82
CA TYR A 99 -1.03 -7.93 8.45
C TYR A 99 -1.84 -7.74 7.15
N ASN A 100 -2.57 -6.63 7.04
CA ASN A 100 -3.29 -6.30 5.81
C ASN A 100 -2.35 -6.13 4.59
N GLY A 101 -1.15 -5.62 4.83
CA GLY A 101 -0.07 -5.54 3.84
C GLY A 101 0.24 -6.90 3.24
N PHE A 102 0.45 -7.92 4.07
CA PHE A 102 0.72 -9.28 3.59
C PHE A 102 -0.47 -9.91 2.87
N GLU A 103 -1.68 -9.79 3.41
CA GLU A 103 -2.90 -10.31 2.77
C GLU A 103 -3.08 -9.77 1.35
N THR A 104 -2.90 -8.46 1.19
CA THR A 104 -3.06 -7.79 -0.11
C THR A 104 -1.86 -8.06 -1.03
N PHE A 105 -0.64 -8.12 -0.47
CA PHE A 105 0.59 -8.37 -1.23
C PHE A 105 0.57 -9.71 -1.94
N ILE A 106 0.07 -10.77 -1.30
CA ILE A 106 0.02 -12.12 -1.90
C ILE A 106 -0.78 -12.10 -3.21
N VAL A 107 -1.97 -11.49 -3.19
CA VAL A 107 -2.85 -11.38 -4.38
C VAL A 107 -2.18 -10.53 -5.46
N PHE A 108 -1.56 -9.41 -5.08
CA PHE A 108 -0.87 -8.52 -5.99
C PHE A 108 0.33 -9.20 -6.68
N ALA A 109 1.20 -9.85 -5.89
CA ALA A 109 2.36 -10.57 -6.38
C ALA A 109 1.95 -11.68 -7.35
N ALA A 110 0.92 -12.47 -6.99
CA ALA A 110 0.36 -13.49 -7.87
C ALA A 110 -0.13 -12.90 -9.19
N GLY A 111 -0.84 -11.75 -9.15
CA GLY A 111 -1.30 -11.05 -10.35
C GLY A 111 -0.16 -10.58 -11.26
N VAL A 112 0.87 -9.93 -10.70
CA VAL A 112 2.03 -9.44 -11.47
C VAL A 112 2.81 -10.60 -12.10
N LEU A 113 3.08 -11.66 -11.34
CA LEU A 113 3.79 -12.84 -11.84
C LEU A 113 2.97 -13.56 -12.91
N SER A 114 1.66 -13.71 -12.72
CA SER A 114 0.77 -14.32 -13.71
C SER A 114 0.77 -13.52 -15.01
N CYS A 115 0.63 -12.19 -14.93
CA CYS A 115 0.72 -11.30 -16.10
C CYS A 115 2.06 -11.42 -16.84
N THR A 116 3.16 -11.62 -16.09
CA THR A 116 4.48 -11.79 -16.68
C THR A 116 4.57 -13.09 -17.46
N VAL A 117 4.11 -14.21 -16.86
CA VAL A 117 4.11 -15.54 -17.49
C VAL A 117 3.23 -15.56 -18.74
N THR A 118 2.03 -14.96 -18.68
CA THR A 118 1.09 -14.95 -19.80
C THR A 118 1.41 -13.89 -20.85
N LYS A 119 2.44 -13.07 -20.63
CA LYS A 119 2.81 -11.94 -21.51
C LYS A 119 1.63 -11.00 -21.75
N ALA A 120 0.91 -10.67 -20.67
CA ALA A 120 -0.15 -9.67 -20.68
C ALA A 120 0.39 -8.28 -21.09
N ASN A 121 -0.52 -7.35 -21.39
CA ASN A 121 -0.14 -6.01 -21.83
C ASN A 121 0.77 -5.29 -20.80
N ALA A 122 2.06 -5.13 -21.14
CA ALA A 122 3.07 -4.61 -20.23
C ALA A 122 2.80 -3.18 -19.73
N VAL A 123 2.21 -2.33 -20.56
CA VAL A 123 1.85 -0.94 -20.18
C VAL A 123 0.76 -0.95 -19.11
N ALA A 124 -0.27 -1.78 -19.30
CA ALA A 124 -1.35 -1.90 -18.33
C ALA A 124 -0.85 -2.46 -16.99
N VAL A 125 -0.04 -3.53 -17.02
CA VAL A 125 0.54 -4.13 -15.82
C VAL A 125 1.40 -3.13 -15.04
N THR A 126 2.18 -2.30 -15.75
CA THR A 126 3.02 -1.27 -15.14
C THR A 126 2.19 -0.20 -14.44
N LYS A 127 1.20 0.40 -15.12
CA LYS A 127 0.34 1.44 -14.53
C LYS A 127 -0.50 0.92 -13.36
N LEU A 128 -1.02 -0.31 -13.46
CA LEU A 128 -1.73 -0.97 -12.37
C LEU A 128 -0.81 -1.18 -11.16
N SER A 129 0.41 -1.66 -11.38
CA SER A 129 1.39 -1.89 -10.30
C SER A 129 1.81 -0.60 -9.60
N GLN A 130 2.03 0.47 -10.36
CA GLN A 130 2.30 1.81 -9.83
C GLN A 130 1.12 2.33 -9.00
N SER A 131 -0.11 2.21 -9.52
CA SER A 131 -1.33 2.60 -8.81
C SER A 131 -1.52 1.82 -7.51
N PHE A 132 -1.25 0.51 -7.53
CA PHE A 132 -1.29 -0.34 -6.35
C PHE A 132 -0.38 0.22 -5.24
N VAL A 133 0.88 0.50 -5.58
CA VAL A 133 1.86 1.03 -4.61
C VAL A 133 1.40 2.36 -4.02
N ILE A 134 0.89 3.29 -4.84
CA ILE A 134 0.35 4.58 -4.34
C ILE A 134 -0.75 4.33 -3.31
N LEU A 135 -1.72 3.47 -3.64
CA LEU A 135 -2.83 3.14 -2.74
C LEU A 135 -2.35 2.43 -1.48
N ARG A 136 -1.29 1.60 -1.56
CA ARG A 136 -0.70 0.96 -0.37
C ARG A 136 0.03 1.95 0.52
N VAL A 137 0.73 2.93 -0.03
CA VAL A 137 1.32 4.04 0.74
C VAL A 137 0.22 4.81 1.46
N LEU A 138 -0.83 5.22 0.73
CA LEU A 138 -1.95 5.97 1.29
C LEU A 138 -2.68 5.18 2.38
N PHE A 139 -3.04 3.92 2.11
CA PHE A 139 -3.69 3.05 3.08
C PHE A 139 -2.86 2.93 4.36
N SER A 140 -1.58 2.59 4.22
CA SER A 140 -0.70 2.33 5.36
C SER A 140 -0.45 3.59 6.18
N ALA A 141 -0.20 4.72 5.52
CA ALA A 141 -0.05 6.01 6.18
C ALA A 141 -1.31 6.38 6.95
N ILE A 142 -2.48 6.41 6.28
CA ILE A 142 -3.77 6.76 6.90
C ILE A 142 -4.07 5.85 8.09
N TYR A 143 -3.84 4.54 7.96
CA TYR A 143 -4.06 3.59 9.06
C TYR A 143 -3.20 3.96 10.28
N ILE A 144 -1.91 4.20 10.09
CA ILE A 144 -0.99 4.50 11.20
C ILE A 144 -1.32 5.86 11.83
N VAL A 145 -1.65 6.87 11.02
CA VAL A 145 -1.88 8.23 11.53
C VAL A 145 -3.31 8.48 12.01
N GLN A 146 -4.26 7.56 11.79
CA GLN A 146 -5.65 7.78 12.22
C GLN A 146 -5.82 8.15 13.70
N PRO A 147 -5.02 7.63 14.67
CA PRO A 147 -5.22 8.00 16.09
C PRO A 147 -4.89 9.47 16.38
N PHE A 148 -4.13 10.14 15.51
CA PHE A 148 -3.76 11.56 15.65
C PHE A 148 -4.94 12.50 15.36
N PHE A 149 -5.96 12.02 14.65
CA PHE A 149 -7.11 12.85 14.22
C PHE A 149 -8.25 12.93 15.24
N GLY A 150 -8.13 12.26 16.39
CA GLY A 150 -9.12 12.33 17.47
C GLY A 150 -10.56 12.04 16.98
N PRO A 151 -11.52 12.96 17.17
CA PRO A 151 -12.90 12.77 16.70
C PRO A 151 -13.04 12.60 15.18
N LEU A 152 -12.12 13.14 14.38
CA LEU A 152 -12.15 13.04 12.92
C LEU A 152 -11.61 11.70 12.40
N ALA A 153 -11.10 10.82 13.28
CA ALA A 153 -10.54 9.54 12.89
C ALA A 153 -11.51 8.69 12.05
N GLN A 154 -12.82 8.77 12.31
CA GLN A 154 -13.82 8.03 11.53
C GLN A 154 -13.91 8.50 10.07
N LEU A 155 -13.86 9.81 9.83
CA LEU A 155 -13.86 10.35 8.47
C LEU A 155 -12.57 9.97 7.73
N VAL A 156 -11.43 10.06 8.42
CA VAL A 156 -10.12 9.64 7.88
C VAL A 156 -10.10 8.14 7.56
N SER A 157 -10.80 7.33 8.36
CA SER A 157 -10.92 5.88 8.13
C SER A 157 -11.66 5.51 6.83
N LEU A 158 -12.52 6.39 6.30
CA LEU A 158 -13.13 6.20 4.98
C LEU A 158 -12.08 6.24 3.87
N GLY A 159 -11.15 7.19 3.95
CA GLY A 159 -10.03 7.29 3.00
C GLY A 159 -9.16 6.03 3.02
N ARG A 160 -8.91 5.46 4.21
CA ARG A 160 -8.24 4.16 4.37
C ARG A 160 -9.03 3.05 3.66
N SER A 161 -10.32 2.93 3.90
CA SER A 161 -11.15 1.87 3.28
C SER A 161 -11.19 1.99 1.75
N VAL A 162 -11.30 3.20 1.21
CA VAL A 162 -11.24 3.46 -0.24
C VAL A 162 -9.88 3.06 -0.81
N ALA A 163 -8.77 3.44 -0.15
CA ALA A 163 -7.43 3.07 -0.58
C ALA A 163 -7.22 1.55 -0.57
N TRP A 164 -7.74 0.86 0.47
CA TRP A 164 -7.73 -0.59 0.54
C TRP A 164 -8.51 -1.22 -0.62
N MET A 165 -9.77 -0.82 -0.81
CA MET A 165 -10.65 -1.32 -1.88
C MET A 165 -10.03 -1.13 -3.27
N GLY A 166 -9.44 0.03 -3.53
CA GLY A 166 -8.74 0.28 -4.78
C GLY A 166 -7.53 -0.65 -4.96
N SER A 167 -6.72 -0.83 -3.92
CA SER A 167 -5.53 -1.68 -3.99
C SER A 167 -5.86 -3.15 -4.24
N ILE A 168 -6.85 -3.71 -3.53
CA ILE A 168 -7.27 -5.10 -3.74
C ILE A 168 -7.95 -5.28 -5.09
N SER A 169 -8.75 -4.31 -5.55
CA SER A 169 -9.37 -4.35 -6.88
C SER A 169 -8.31 -4.39 -7.98
N ILE A 170 -7.23 -3.60 -7.87
CA ILE A 170 -6.10 -3.65 -8.80
C ILE A 170 -5.42 -5.02 -8.79
N ALA A 171 -5.20 -5.62 -7.61
CA ALA A 171 -4.61 -6.95 -7.51
C ALA A 171 -5.48 -8.01 -8.23
N CYS A 172 -6.80 -7.95 -8.03
CA CYS A 172 -7.75 -8.81 -8.74
C CYS A 172 -7.78 -8.53 -10.25
N PHE A 173 -7.67 -7.27 -10.69
CA PHE A 173 -7.63 -6.92 -12.11
C PHE A 173 -6.37 -7.44 -12.81
N LEU A 174 -5.22 -7.47 -12.13
CA LEU A 174 -4.01 -8.10 -12.66
C LEU A 174 -4.21 -9.60 -12.89
N LEU A 175 -4.87 -10.30 -11.96
CA LEU A 175 -5.22 -11.71 -12.16
C LEU A 175 -6.20 -11.91 -13.32
N ALA A 176 -7.23 -11.07 -13.41
CA ALA A 176 -8.20 -11.12 -14.50
C ALA A 176 -7.55 -10.87 -15.88
N LEU A 177 -6.63 -9.90 -15.95
CA LEU A 177 -5.87 -9.60 -17.16
C LEU A 177 -4.99 -10.79 -17.58
N ALA A 178 -4.34 -11.44 -16.62
CA ALA A 178 -3.54 -12.62 -16.88
C ALA A 178 -4.42 -13.79 -17.38
N ALA A 179 -5.58 -14.02 -16.76
CA ALA A 179 -6.51 -15.08 -17.12
C ALA A 179 -7.10 -14.90 -18.52
N GLU A 180 -7.52 -13.67 -18.87
CA GLU A 180 -7.99 -13.33 -20.22
C GLU A 180 -6.90 -13.63 -21.25
N LYS A 181 -5.66 -13.23 -20.97
CA LYS A 181 -4.55 -13.47 -21.89
C LYS A 181 -4.19 -14.95 -22.02
N ALA A 182 -4.31 -15.74 -20.95
CA ALA A 182 -4.05 -17.18 -20.98
C ALA A 182 -5.11 -17.98 -21.74
N SER A 183 -6.32 -17.42 -21.91
CA SER A 183 -7.45 -18.09 -22.56
C SER A 183 -7.52 -17.86 -24.08
N LEU A 184 -6.56 -17.11 -24.65
CA LEU A 184 -6.43 -16.78 -26.07
C LEU A 184 -5.23 -17.50 -26.68
#